data_AF-A0A0P7Y8G5-F1
#
_entry.id   AF-A0A0P7Y8G5-F1
#
_cell.length_a   1.000
_cell.length_b   1.000
_cell.length_c   1.000
_cell.angle_alpha   90.00
_cell.angle_beta   90.00
_cell.angle_gamma   90.00
#
_symmetry.space_group_name_H-M   'P 1'
#
loop_
_entity.id
_entity.type
_entity.pdbx_description
1 polymer ?
#
loop_
_entity_poly.entity_id
_entity_poly.type
_entity_poly.pdbx_seq_one_letter_code
_entity_poly.pdbx_strand_id
1 'polypeptide(L)'
;MSDEKLMLLAEITIVASLGVGIVLLLLMVTLFFRKTVEVERRIATSGKQLDEIRSIWGNGPIGRWMRVMHVYAFVVFRHIPRIGPRIESRMGGETEPLPLPLKLWVIVPFTAYAILMFLFFFSGWYLGAIG
;
A
#
# COMPACT_ATOMS: atom_id res chain seq x y z
N MET A 1 -29.75 -9.66 -13.77
CA MET A 1 -29.80 -8.51 -12.84
C MET A 1 -30.23 -7.30 -13.66
N SER A 2 -31.16 -6.47 -13.18
CA SER A 2 -31.61 -5.29 -13.94
C SER A 2 -30.56 -4.18 -13.88
N ASP A 3 -30.52 -3.31 -14.90
CA ASP A 3 -29.55 -2.22 -15.00
C ASP A 3 -29.65 -1.25 -13.81
N GLU A 4 -30.85 -0.96 -13.34
CA GLU A 4 -31.08 -0.14 -12.13
C GLU A 4 -30.40 -0.73 -10.88
N LYS A 5 -30.39 -2.06 -10.74
CA LYS A 5 -29.71 -2.73 -9.62
C LYS A 5 -28.19 -2.64 -9.75
N LEU A 6 -27.67 -2.72 -10.97
CA LEU A 6 -26.24 -2.54 -11.24
C LEU A 6 -25.78 -1.12 -10.93
N MET A 7 -26.56 -0.12 -11.32
CA MET A 7 -26.27 1.28 -11.03
C MET A 7 -26.25 1.54 -9.52
N LEU A 8 -27.28 1.07 -8.80
CA LEU A 8 -27.34 1.20 -7.34
C LEU A 8 -26.15 0.53 -6.64
N LEU A 9 -25.76 -0.68 -7.08
CA LEU A 9 -24.60 -1.37 -6.53
C LEU A 9 -23.29 -0.60 -6.78
N ALA A 10 -23.13 -0.01 -7.96
CA ALA A 10 -21.96 0.80 -8.28
C ALA A 10 -21.90 2.06 -7.40
N GLU A 11 -23.02 2.77 -7.20
CA GLU A 11 -23.09 3.95 -6.31
C GLU A 11 -22.72 3.60 -4.86
N ILE A 12 -23.29 2.53 -4.32
CA ILE A 12 -22.96 2.04 -2.97
C ILE A 12 -21.48 1.68 -2.90
N THR A 13 -20.95 1.02 -3.92
CA THR A 13 -19.54 0.62 -3.99
C THR A 13 -18.62 1.84 -3.98
N ILE A 14 -18.95 2.91 -4.71
CA ILE A 14 -18.17 4.17 -4.71
C ILE A 14 -18.08 4.74 -3.29
N VAL A 15 -19.23 4.95 -2.63
CA VAL A 15 -19.26 5.58 -1.31
C VAL A 15 -18.57 4.71 -0.26
N ALA A 16 -18.86 3.41 -0.25
CA ALA A 16 -18.28 2.48 0.70
C ALA A 16 -16.76 2.34 0.50
N SER A 17 -16.30 2.18 -0.74
CA SER A 17 -14.88 1.98 -1.03
C SER A 17 -14.05 3.22 -0.74
N LEU A 18 -14.55 4.42 -1.07
CA LEU A 18 -13.86 5.67 -0.73
C LEU A 18 -13.80 5.89 0.78
N GLY A 19 -14.94 5.74 1.47
CA GLY A 19 -15.03 5.95 2.91
C GLY A 19 -14.10 5.02 3.69
N VAL A 20 -14.19 3.70 3.41
CA VAL A 20 -13.32 2.70 4.05
C VAL A 20 -11.87 2.90 3.64
N GLY A 21 -11.60 3.25 2.37
CA GLY A 21 -10.26 3.52 1.86
C GLY A 21 -9.57 4.68 2.57
N ILE A 22 -10.27 5.80 2.79
CA ILE A 22 -9.75 6.96 3.54
C ILE A 22 -9.46 6.57 4.99
N VAL A 23 -10.38 5.87 5.65
CA VAL A 23 -10.16 5.39 7.03
C VAL A 23 -8.92 4.50 7.09
N LEU A 24 -8.78 3.57 6.15
CA LEU A 24 -7.64 2.66 6.11
C LEU A 24 -6.32 3.40 5.82
N LEU A 25 -6.33 4.39 4.95
CA LEU A 25 -5.20 5.29 4.71
C LEU A 25 -4.77 5.99 6.01
N LEU A 26 -5.72 6.57 6.74
CA LEU A 26 -5.45 7.24 8.01
C LEU A 26 -4.87 6.26 9.04
N LEU A 27 -5.45 5.06 9.16
CA LEU A 27 -4.93 4.02 10.05
C LEU A 27 -3.50 3.61 9.68
N MET A 28 -3.20 3.46 8.38
CA MET A 28 -1.86 3.11 7.90
C MET A 28 -0.80 4.18 8.25
N VAL A 29 -1.12 5.46 8.07
CA VAL A 29 -0.17 6.56 8.36
C VAL A 29 -0.15 6.97 9.84
N THR A 30 -1.04 6.45 10.67
CA THR A 30 -1.10 6.74 12.11
C THR A 30 -0.81 5.51 12.97
N LEU A 31 -1.80 4.66 13.19
CA LEU A 31 -1.74 3.55 14.14
C LEU A 31 -0.83 2.42 13.66
N PHE A 32 -0.94 2.03 12.39
CA PHE A 32 -0.16 0.92 11.84
C PHE A 32 1.24 1.32 11.41
N PHE A 33 1.53 2.63 11.34
CA PHE A 33 2.82 3.13 10.88
C PHE A 33 3.99 2.60 11.71
N ARG A 34 3.80 2.31 13.00
CA ARG A 34 4.83 1.70 13.85
C ARG A 34 5.31 0.35 13.31
N LYS A 35 4.41 -0.44 12.70
CA LYS A 35 4.76 -1.72 12.07
C LYS A 35 5.54 -1.53 10.78
N THR A 36 5.22 -0.51 10.00
CA THR A 36 6.01 -0.10 8.83
C THR A 36 7.45 0.25 9.23
N VAL A 37 7.61 1.05 10.29
CA VAL A 37 8.95 1.41 10.81
C VAL A 37 9.72 0.19 11.30
N GLU A 38 9.04 -0.78 11.93
CA GLU A 38 9.66 -2.03 12.37
C GLU A 38 10.16 -2.86 11.18
N VAL A 39 9.40 -2.92 10.08
CA VAL A 39 9.85 -3.56 8.84
C VAL A 39 11.03 -2.81 8.24
N GLU A 40 10.92 -1.50 8.05
CA GLU A 40 11.99 -0.67 7.48
C GLU A 40 13.31 -0.85 8.22
N ARG A 41 13.30 -0.87 9.56
CA ARG A 41 14.53 -1.06 10.35
C ARG A 41 15.26 -2.36 10.01
N ARG A 42 14.54 -3.40 9.56
CA ARG A 42 15.09 -4.71 9.24
C ARG A 42 15.51 -4.85 7.77
N ILE A 43 14.98 -4.02 6.87
CA ILE A 43 15.23 -4.13 5.42
C ILE A 43 15.97 -2.93 4.81
N ALA A 44 15.97 -1.78 5.48
CA ALA A 44 16.64 -0.57 5.01
C ALA A 44 18.15 -0.73 5.21
N THR A 45 18.87 -0.88 4.10
CA THR A 45 20.33 -0.85 4.08
C THR A 45 20.79 0.58 3.79
N SER A 46 21.85 1.03 4.46
CA SER A 46 22.38 2.38 4.26
C SER A 46 22.73 2.64 2.79
N GLY A 47 22.31 3.79 2.26
CA GLY A 47 22.56 4.18 0.87
C GLY A 47 21.68 3.49 -0.19
N LYS A 48 20.64 2.77 0.22
CA LYS A 48 19.62 2.21 -0.67
C LYS A 48 18.30 2.99 -0.60
N GLN A 49 17.41 2.76 -1.58
CA GLN A 49 16.19 3.56 -1.78
C GLN A 49 15.32 3.69 -0.52
N LEU A 50 15.17 2.63 0.29
CA LEU A 50 14.36 2.71 1.52
C LEU A 50 14.95 3.63 2.58
N ASP A 51 16.28 3.72 2.65
CA ASP A 51 16.99 4.65 3.54
C ASP A 51 16.86 6.10 3.04
N GLU A 52 16.99 6.31 1.73
CA GLU A 52 16.78 7.61 1.08
C GLU A 52 15.35 8.12 1.26
N ILE A 53 14.34 7.27 1.03
CA ILE A 53 12.93 7.64 1.20
C ILE A 53 12.66 8.07 2.63
N ARG A 54 13.22 7.34 3.62
CA ARG A 54 13.10 7.71 5.03
C ARG A 54 13.73 9.08 5.30
N SER A 55 14.90 9.37 4.72
CA SER A 55 15.61 10.63 4.87
C SER A 55 14.86 11.81 4.22
N ILE A 56 14.40 11.63 2.98
CA ILE A 56 13.76 12.69 2.18
C ILE A 56 12.37 13.04 2.71
N TRP A 57 11.56 12.04 3.01
CA TRP A 57 10.14 12.25 3.29
C TRP A 57 9.82 12.39 4.79
N GLY A 58 10.72 11.96 5.67
CA GLY A 58 10.57 12.10 7.11
C GLY A 58 9.34 11.41 7.70
N ASN A 59 8.71 12.04 8.69
CA ASN A 59 7.60 11.49 9.47
C ASN A 59 6.27 12.28 9.33
N GLY A 60 6.17 13.20 8.37
CA GLY A 60 4.90 13.88 8.06
C GLY A 60 3.89 12.95 7.39
N PRO A 61 2.58 13.27 7.34
CA PRO A 61 1.54 12.36 6.82
C PRO A 61 1.83 11.83 5.40
N ILE A 62 2.23 12.72 4.49
CA ILE A 62 2.61 12.35 3.11
C ILE A 62 3.85 11.45 3.12
N GLY A 63 4.84 11.77 3.96
CA GLY A 63 6.05 10.96 4.02
C GLY A 63 5.83 9.57 4.61
N ARG A 64 4.93 9.44 5.59
CA ARG A 64 4.49 8.15 6.11
C ARG A 64 3.79 7.32 5.03
N TRP A 65 2.94 7.95 4.22
CA TRP A 65 2.31 7.29 3.09
C TRP A 65 3.33 6.77 2.07
N MET A 66 4.29 7.62 1.68
CA MET A 66 5.36 7.23 0.76
C MET A 66 6.17 6.04 1.28
N ARG A 67 6.48 6.04 2.58
CA ARG A 67 7.19 4.94 3.24
C ARG A 67 6.38 3.64 3.26
N VAL A 68 5.11 3.69 3.65
CA VAL A 68 4.20 2.52 3.61
C VAL A 68 4.18 1.89 2.21
N MET A 69 4.01 2.71 1.17
CA MET A 69 3.94 2.24 -0.21
C MET A 69 5.23 1.55 -0.67
N HIS A 70 6.40 2.11 -0.35
CA HIS A 70 7.68 1.53 -0.77
C HIS A 70 8.05 0.26 0.01
N VAL A 71 7.69 0.20 1.30
CA VAL A 71 7.84 -1.03 2.09
C VAL A 71 6.93 -2.13 1.53
N TYR A 72 5.68 -1.80 1.21
CA TYR A 72 4.77 -2.73 0.55
C TYR A 72 5.36 -3.24 -0.78
N ALA A 73 5.81 -2.32 -1.64
CA ALA A 73 6.39 -2.66 -2.93
C ALA A 73 7.61 -3.58 -2.78
N PHE A 74 8.49 -3.30 -1.82
CA PHE A 74 9.62 -4.18 -1.51
C PHE A 74 9.15 -5.58 -1.12
N VAL A 75 8.25 -5.70 -0.13
CA VAL A 75 7.83 -7.00 0.41
C VAL A 75 7.11 -7.86 -0.64
N VAL A 76 6.26 -7.25 -1.47
CA VAL A 76 5.45 -7.97 -2.47
C VAL A 76 6.24 -8.30 -3.73
N PHE A 77 6.95 -7.33 -4.30
CA PHE A 77 7.53 -7.49 -5.64
C PHE A 77 8.93 -8.14 -5.64
N ARG A 78 9.63 -8.18 -4.51
CA ARG A 78 10.95 -8.83 -4.39
C ARG A 78 10.98 -10.32 -4.76
N HIS A 79 9.85 -11.01 -4.69
CA HIS A 79 9.77 -12.45 -5.00
C HIS A 79 9.44 -12.71 -6.48
N ILE A 80 9.29 -11.67 -7.30
CA ILE A 80 8.99 -11.82 -8.72
C ILE A 80 10.28 -12.23 -9.46
N PRO A 81 10.31 -13.37 -10.19
CA PRO A 81 11.55 -13.94 -10.76
C PRO A 81 12.38 -12.99 -11.64
N ARG A 82 11.77 -12.01 -12.30
CA ARG A 82 12.47 -11.05 -13.19
C ARG A 82 12.80 -9.71 -12.55
N ILE A 83 12.00 -9.27 -11.58
CA ILE A 83 12.08 -7.90 -11.03
C ILE A 83 12.65 -7.94 -9.60
N GLY A 84 12.49 -9.06 -8.91
CA GLY A 84 12.88 -9.27 -7.53
C GLY A 84 14.35 -8.98 -7.23
N PRO A 85 15.30 -9.59 -7.97
CA PRO A 85 16.73 -9.31 -7.78
C PRO A 85 17.09 -7.82 -8.00
N ARG A 86 16.39 -7.15 -8.92
CA ARG A 86 16.57 -5.71 -9.18
C ARG A 86 16.01 -4.84 -8.05
N ILE A 87 14.91 -5.26 -7.44
CA ILE A 87 14.30 -4.59 -6.29
C ILE A 87 15.20 -4.74 -5.06
N GLU A 88 15.69 -5.94 -4.78
CA GLU A 88 16.56 -6.19 -3.62
C GLU A 88 17.94 -5.50 -3.73
N SER A 89 18.50 -5.46 -4.95
CA SER A 89 19.74 -4.70 -5.16
C SER A 89 19.56 -3.20 -4.93
N ARG A 90 18.42 -2.61 -5.32
CA ARG A 90 18.18 -1.16 -5.28
C ARG A 90 17.50 -0.63 -4.01
N MET A 91 16.50 -1.35 -3.49
CA MET A 91 15.62 -0.83 -2.45
C MET A 91 16.13 -1.11 -1.04
N GLY A 92 16.69 -2.29 -0.80
CA GLY A 92 17.03 -2.77 0.53
C GLY A 92 17.42 -4.25 0.49
N GLY A 93 18.08 -4.74 1.52
CA GLY A 93 18.38 -6.16 1.66
C GLY A 93 17.65 -6.74 2.86
N GLU A 94 17.16 -7.97 2.75
CA GLU A 94 16.68 -8.71 3.92
C GLU A 94 17.78 -9.71 4.30
N THR A 95 18.68 -9.31 5.20
CA THR A 95 19.73 -10.20 5.70
C THR A 95 19.16 -11.31 6.59
N GLU A 96 18.03 -11.04 7.25
CA GLU A 96 17.27 -12.00 8.06
C GLU A 96 15.80 -12.02 7.64
N PRO A 97 15.18 -13.20 7.43
CA PRO A 97 13.80 -13.29 6.99
C PRO A 97 12.85 -12.60 7.97
N LEU A 98 12.06 -11.64 7.46
CA LEU A 98 11.04 -10.95 8.22
C LEU A 98 10.00 -11.95 8.73
N PRO A 99 9.57 -11.84 9.99
CA PRO A 99 8.54 -12.70 10.54
C PRO A 99 7.22 -12.50 9.77
N LEU A 100 6.54 -13.61 9.43
CA LEU A 100 5.29 -13.59 8.65
C LEU A 100 4.22 -12.64 9.20
N PRO A 101 3.97 -12.56 10.53
CA PRO A 101 3.00 -11.60 11.06
C PRO A 101 3.33 -10.15 10.67
N LEU A 102 4.61 -9.79 10.67
CA LEU A 102 5.05 -8.45 10.35
C LEU A 102 4.91 -8.15 8.85
N LYS A 103 5.15 -9.15 7.98
CA LYS A 103 4.82 -9.06 6.54
C LYS A 103 3.33 -8.80 6.33
N LEU A 104 2.47 -9.58 6.98
CA LEU A 104 1.01 -9.44 6.87
C LEU A 104 0.50 -8.08 7.35
N TRP A 105 1.08 -7.52 8.42
CA TRP A 105 0.72 -6.19 8.93
C TRP A 105 0.96 -5.05 7.92
N VAL A 106 1.90 -5.21 6.98
CA VAL A 106 2.13 -4.21 5.93
C VAL A 106 1.38 -4.56 4.64
N ILE A 107 1.33 -5.85 4.29
CA ILE A 107 0.69 -6.30 3.04
C ILE A 107 -0.84 -6.13 3.11
N VAL A 108 -1.49 -6.60 4.17
CA VAL A 108 -2.95 -6.69 4.23
C VAL A 108 -3.62 -5.31 4.17
N PRO A 109 -3.22 -4.31 4.98
CA PRO A 109 -3.86 -2.99 4.94
C PRO A 109 -3.68 -2.30 3.59
N PHE A 110 -2.47 -2.36 3.01
CA PHE A 110 -2.21 -1.70 1.74
C PHE A 110 -2.92 -2.41 0.57
N THR A 111 -2.97 -3.74 0.56
CA THR A 111 -3.70 -4.51 -0.47
C THR A 111 -5.19 -4.22 -0.40
N ALA A 112 -5.77 -4.22 0.80
CA ALA A 112 -7.18 -3.87 0.99
C ALA A 112 -7.46 -2.43 0.51
N TYR A 113 -6.59 -1.47 0.87
CA TYR A 113 -6.69 -0.10 0.37
C TYR A 113 -6.65 -0.04 -1.16
N ALA A 114 -5.69 -0.73 -1.79
CA ALA A 114 -5.55 -0.76 -3.25
C ALA A 114 -6.78 -1.36 -3.95
N ILE A 115 -7.36 -2.43 -3.40
CA ILE A 115 -8.60 -3.02 -3.91
C ILE A 115 -9.76 -2.03 -3.78
N LEU A 116 -9.90 -1.34 -2.64
CA LEU A 116 -10.94 -0.34 -2.45
C LEU A 116 -10.79 0.81 -3.43
N MET A 117 -9.59 1.34 -3.64
CA MET A 117 -9.36 2.39 -4.64
C MET A 117 -9.64 1.90 -6.06
N PHE A 118 -9.26 0.65 -6.39
CA PHE A 118 -9.61 0.05 -7.67
C PHE A 118 -11.13 -0.04 -7.85
N LEU A 119 -11.87 -0.51 -6.84
CA LEU A 119 -13.33 -0.58 -6.88
C LEU A 119 -13.99 0.80 -7.00
N PHE A 120 -13.44 1.81 -6.32
CA PHE A 120 -13.88 3.20 -6.43
C PHE A 120 -13.75 3.71 -7.87
N PHE A 121 -12.55 3.63 -8.44
CA PHE A 121 -12.29 4.11 -9.80
C PHE A 121 -13.05 3.30 -10.85
N PHE A 122 -13.09 1.97 -10.71
CA PHE A 122 -13.82 1.10 -11.63
C PHE A 122 -15.33 1.38 -11.62
N SER A 123 -15.92 1.56 -10.44
CA SER A 123 -17.35 1.87 -10.30
C SER A 123 -17.67 3.29 -10.79
N GLY A 124 -16.79 4.26 -10.53
CA GLY A 124 -16.91 5.62 -11.05
C GLY A 124 -16.82 5.68 -12.57
N TRP A 125 -15.88 4.92 -13.16
CA TRP A 125 -15.77 4.76 -14.61
C TRP A 125 -17.01 4.08 -15.20
N TYR A 126 -17.49 3.00 -14.58
CA TYR A 126 -18.70 2.29 -15.00
C TYR A 126 -19.94 3.20 -15.04
N LEU A 127 -20.07 4.14 -14.09
CA LEU A 127 -21.15 5.13 -14.06
C LEU A 127 -20.89 6.37 -14.93
N GLY A 128 -19.73 6.48 -15.58
CA GLY A 128 -19.34 7.67 -16.34
C GLY A 128 -19.05 8.91 -15.48
N ALA A 129 -18.82 8.73 -14.18
CA ALA A 129 -18.52 9.81 -13.23
C ALA A 129 -17.02 10.18 -13.20
N ILE A 130 -16.15 9.27 -13.66
CA ILE A 130 -14.69 9.45 -13.72
C ILE A 130 -14.24 9.04 -15.13
N GLY A 131 -13.62 9.98 -15.86
CA GLY A 131 -13.19 9.84 -17.25
C GLY A 131 -11.77 9.29 -17.43
#